data_AF-A0AAN5CHW9-F1
#
_entry.id   AF-A0AAN5CHW9-F1
#
_cell.length_a   1.000
_cell.length_b   1.000
_cell.length_c   1.000
_cell.angle_alpha   90.00
_cell.angle_beta   90.00
_cell.angle_gamma   90.00
#
_symmetry.space_group_name_H-M   'P 1'
#
loop_
_entity.id
_entity.type
_entity.pdbx_description
1 polymer ?
#
loop_
_entity_poly.entity_id
_entity_poly.type
_entity_poly.pdbx_seq_one_letter_code
_entity_poly.pdbx_strand_id
1 'polypeptide(L)'
;LRYGFNFDRDFVVPVYLKFQLIYGTVILGVHVIAFYLLCVHTKHWANGVRGAYLLYQAQMLLHDVWACFLLRGYTLLPYPGIFCAGPICPIVGAFVAYTLENVFMVHLACVLLFFLLIMHQQILPPTS
;
A
#
# COMPACT_ATOMS: atom_id res chain seq x y z
N LEU A 1 19.45 -1.30 -28.37
CA LEU A 1 18.41 -0.27 -28.65
C LEU A 1 17.14 -0.87 -29.29
N ARG A 2 16.67 -2.06 -28.89
CA ARG A 2 15.55 -2.75 -29.59
C ARG A 2 14.21 -2.76 -28.83
N TYR A 3 14.19 -2.27 -27.58
CA TYR A 3 13.10 -2.53 -26.63
C TYR A 3 12.52 -1.28 -25.93
N GLY A 4 12.87 -0.05 -26.32
CA GLY A 4 12.22 1.17 -25.81
C GLY A 4 12.55 1.60 -24.37
N PHE A 5 13.32 0.83 -23.60
CA PHE A 5 13.64 1.11 -22.19
C PHE A 5 14.40 2.42 -21.87
N ASN A 6 14.88 3.15 -22.87
CA ASN A 6 15.56 4.43 -22.60
C ASN A 6 14.62 5.46 -22.00
N PHE A 7 13.35 5.48 -22.42
CA PHE A 7 12.36 6.41 -21.88
C PHE A 7 12.11 6.14 -20.38
N ASP A 8 11.96 4.87 -20.02
CA ASP A 8 11.84 4.47 -18.62
C ASP A 8 13.08 4.82 -17.82
N ARG A 9 14.26 4.44 -18.31
CA ARG A 9 15.53 4.67 -17.61
C ARG A 9 15.83 6.16 -17.42
N ASP A 10 15.65 6.96 -18.46
CA ASP A 10 16.11 8.35 -18.50
C ASP A 10 15.06 9.32 -17.94
N PHE A 11 13.77 8.95 -17.96
CA PHE A 11 12.68 9.83 -17.53
C PHE A 11 11.74 9.21 -16.49
N VAL A 12 11.12 8.06 -16.77
CA VAL A 12 10.01 7.58 -15.92
C VAL A 12 10.49 7.09 -14.56
N VAL A 13 11.50 6.23 -14.52
CA VAL A 13 12.06 5.67 -13.28
C VAL A 13 12.53 6.79 -12.34
N PRO A 14 13.38 7.77 -12.74
CA PRO A 14 13.82 8.80 -11.81
C PRO A 14 12.69 9.70 -11.33
N VAL A 15 11.70 10.01 -12.17
CA VAL A 15 10.50 10.76 -11.76
C VAL A 15 9.67 9.95 -10.76
N TYR A 16 9.42 8.68 -11.06
CA TYR A 16 8.63 7.79 -10.24
C TYR A 16 9.27 7.54 -8.86
N LEU A 17 10.59 7.32 -8.81
CA LEU A 17 11.32 7.14 -7.56
C LEU A 17 11.34 8.40 -6.68
N LYS A 18 11.32 9.60 -7.28
CA LYS A 18 11.16 10.87 -6.55
C LYS A 18 9.73 11.02 -6.05
N PHE A 19 8.76 10.71 -6.91
CA PHE A 19 7.34 10.73 -6.54
C PHE A 19 7.07 9.79 -5.36
N GLN A 20 7.54 8.54 -5.40
CA GLN A 20 7.38 7.59 -4.30
C GLN A 20 7.89 8.12 -2.97
N LEU A 21 9.04 8.81 -2.96
CA LEU A 21 9.61 9.35 -1.74
C LEU A 21 8.80 10.55 -1.21
N ILE A 22 8.35 11.44 -2.10
CA ILE A 22 7.52 12.59 -1.74
C ILE A 22 6.15 12.11 -1.23
N TYR A 23 5.48 11.27 -2.02
CA TYR A 23 4.19 10.65 -1.68
C TYR A 23 4.30 9.87 -0.36
N GLY A 24 5.30 9.00 -0.22
CA GLY A 24 5.56 8.23 0.98
C GLY A 24 5.74 9.10 2.23
N THR A 25 6.41 10.24 2.11
CA THR A 25 6.58 11.16 3.24
C THR A 25 5.25 11.82 3.64
N VAL A 26 4.46 12.24 2.66
CA VAL A 26 3.17 12.91 2.92
C VAL A 26 2.14 11.92 3.46
N ILE A 27 2.06 10.71 2.90
CA ILE A 27 1.05 9.71 3.27
C ILE A 27 1.25 9.20 4.71
N LEU A 28 2.49 9.14 5.20
CA LEU A 28 2.76 8.82 6.62
C LEU A 28 2.07 9.81 7.57
N GLY A 29 2.09 11.11 7.25
CA GLY A 29 1.37 12.11 8.03
C GLY A 29 -0.14 11.88 8.02
N VAL A 30 -0.70 11.51 6.86
CA VAL A 30 -2.12 11.14 6.72
C VAL A 30 -2.46 9.93 7.58
N HIS A 31 -1.61 8.90 7.61
CA HIS A 31 -1.84 7.73 8.47
C HIS A 31 -1.84 8.10 9.94
N VAL A 32 -0.90 8.93 10.41
CA VAL A 32 -0.85 9.38 11.81
C VAL A 32 -2.15 10.09 12.18
N ILE A 33 -2.65 10.99 11.32
CA ILE A 33 -3.91 11.70 11.54
C ILE A 33 -5.08 10.71 11.59
N ALA A 34 -5.15 9.76 10.66
CA ALA A 34 -6.21 8.76 10.62
C ALA A 34 -6.20 7.85 11.86
N PHE A 35 -5.03 7.40 12.33
CA PHE A 35 -4.91 6.65 13.57
C PHE A 35 -5.34 7.48 14.78
N TYR A 36 -4.94 8.75 14.83
CA TYR A 36 -5.37 9.67 15.89
C TYR A 36 -6.89 9.78 15.93
N LEU A 37 -7.53 10.02 14.78
CA LEU A 37 -8.99 10.11 14.67
C LEU A 37 -9.68 8.79 15.08
N LEU A 38 -9.18 7.64 14.61
CA LEU A 38 -9.74 6.32 14.92
C LEU A 38 -9.52 5.87 16.37
N CYS A 39 -8.48 6.37 17.04
CA CYS A 39 -8.21 6.03 18.44
C CYS A 39 -8.94 6.97 19.40
N VAL A 40 -9.02 8.25 19.08
CA VAL A 40 -9.51 9.30 20.00
C VAL A 40 -10.97 9.66 19.74
N HIS A 41 -11.38 9.81 18.49
CA HIS A 41 -12.66 10.43 18.12
C HIS A 41 -13.79 9.44 17.82
N THR A 42 -13.47 8.19 17.45
CA THR A 42 -14.47 7.18 17.06
C THR A 42 -14.86 6.23 18.19
N LYS A 43 -14.74 6.65 19.46
CA LYS A 43 -15.10 5.82 20.62
C LYS A 43 -16.57 5.39 20.66
N HIS A 44 -17.45 6.15 20.01
CA HIS A 44 -18.88 5.88 19.93
C HIS A 44 -19.26 4.87 18.83
N TRP A 45 -18.30 4.48 17.97
CA TRP A 45 -18.56 3.52 16.90
C TRP A 45 -18.67 2.09 17.44
N ALA A 46 -19.39 1.24 16.71
CA ALA A 46 -19.40 -0.19 16.98
C ALA A 46 -17.97 -0.74 16.99
N ASN A 47 -17.63 -1.51 18.02
CA ASN A 47 -16.27 -2.03 18.22
C ASN A 47 -15.75 -2.82 17.00
N GLY A 48 -16.61 -3.58 16.34
CA GLY A 48 -16.27 -4.33 15.12
C GLY A 48 -15.88 -3.42 13.95
N VAL A 49 -16.62 -2.34 13.72
CA VAL A 49 -16.33 -1.35 12.67
C VAL A 49 -15.01 -0.63 12.95
N ARG A 50 -14.83 -0.17 14.19
CA ARG A 50 -13.59 0.52 14.58
C ARG A 50 -12.37 -0.39 14.45
N GLY A 51 -12.49 -1.66 14.87
CA GLY A 51 -11.44 -2.66 14.70
C GLY A 51 -11.10 -2.92 13.24
N ALA A 52 -12.11 -3.07 12.37
CA ALA A 52 -11.91 -3.26 10.93
C ALA A 52 -11.20 -2.06 10.28
N TYR A 53 -11.59 -0.82 10.64
CA TYR A 53 -10.92 0.39 10.17
C TYR A 53 -9.47 0.47 10.63
N LEU A 54 -9.18 0.15 11.90
CA LEU A 54 -7.81 0.15 12.43
C LEU A 54 -6.93 -0.88 11.72
N LEU A 55 -7.47 -2.08 11.46
CA LEU A 55 -6.77 -3.13 10.72
C LEU A 55 -6.47 -2.69 9.27
N TYR A 56 -7.47 -2.12 8.59
CA TYR A 56 -7.28 -1.59 7.24
C TYR A 56 -6.23 -0.46 7.21
N GLN A 57 -6.29 0.46 8.16
CA GLN A 57 -5.34 1.55 8.28
C GLN A 57 -3.91 1.06 8.55
N ALA A 58 -3.76 0.02 9.37
CA ALA A 58 -2.46 -0.62 9.63
C ALA A 58 -1.91 -1.33 8.39
N GLN A 59 -2.76 -2.05 7.67
CA GLN A 59 -2.36 -2.73 6.42
C GLN A 59 -1.90 -1.71 5.36
N MET A 60 -2.64 -0.62 5.18
CA MET A 60 -2.27 0.47 4.27
C MET A 60 -0.95 1.12 4.69
N LEU A 61 -0.77 1.44 5.98
CA LEU A 61 0.49 2.00 6.48
C LEU A 61 1.68 1.07 6.19
N LEU A 62 1.54 -0.23 6.47
CA LEU A 62 2.59 -1.20 6.20
C LEU A 62 2.92 -1.28 4.70
N HIS A 63 1.90 -1.27 3.85
CA HIS A 63 2.09 -1.32 2.40
C HIS A 63 2.74 -0.04 1.87
N ASP A 64 2.31 1.14 2.32
CA ASP A 64 2.92 2.41 1.91
C ASP A 64 4.38 2.50 2.38
N VAL A 65 4.69 2.04 3.58
CA VAL A 65 6.09 1.93 4.06
C VAL A 65 6.90 0.99 3.18
N TRP A 66 6.34 -0.17 2.86
CA TRP A 66 6.97 -1.18 2.03
C TRP A 66 7.23 -0.67 0.60
N ALA A 67 6.21 -0.18 -0.08
CA ALA A 67 6.28 0.27 -1.47
C ALA A 67 7.13 1.54 -1.64
N CYS A 68 6.93 2.55 -0.78
CA CYS A 68 7.54 3.88 -0.96
C CYS A 68 8.99 3.95 -0.45
N PHE A 69 9.37 3.13 0.54
CA PHE A 69 10.70 3.22 1.17
C PHE A 69 11.54 1.96 1.02
N LEU A 70 10.96 0.76 1.22
CA LEU A 70 11.73 -0.50 1.27
C LEU A 70 11.96 -1.12 -0.11
N LEU A 71 10.90 -1.26 -0.91
CA LEU A 71 10.94 -1.87 -2.24
C LEU A 71 11.42 -0.88 -3.29
N ARG A 72 10.79 0.31 -3.35
CA ARG A 72 11.02 1.33 -4.39
C ARG A 72 11.13 0.70 -5.79
N GLY A 73 10.15 -0.13 -6.10
CA GLY A 73 10.09 -0.93 -7.33
C GLY A 73 9.32 -0.21 -8.43
N TYR A 74 9.72 -0.43 -9.68
CA TYR A 74 9.01 0.03 -10.87
C TYR A 74 8.97 -1.10 -11.91
N THR A 75 7.79 -1.35 -12.47
CA THR A 75 7.65 -2.28 -13.58
C THR A 75 7.98 -1.55 -14.87
N LEU A 76 9.05 -1.97 -15.54
CA LEU A 76 9.44 -1.41 -16.83
C LEU A 76 8.34 -1.66 -17.86
N LEU A 77 8.22 -0.77 -18.83
CA LEU A 77 7.30 -0.83 -19.95
C LEU A 77 8.11 -0.89 -21.25
N PRO A 78 7.68 -1.65 -22.26
CA PRO A 78 6.45 -2.45 -22.34
C PRO A 78 6.59 -3.90 -21.82
N TYR A 79 7.79 -4.30 -21.40
CA TYR A 79 8.07 -5.67 -20.93
C TYR A 79 8.04 -5.74 -19.42
N PRO A 80 7.55 -6.83 -18.79
CA PRO A 80 7.47 -6.99 -17.34
C PRO A 80 8.84 -7.19 -16.67
N GLY A 81 9.82 -6.35 -16.99
CA GLY A 81 11.09 -6.27 -16.29
C GLY A 81 10.88 -5.51 -14.99
N ILE A 82 11.28 -6.11 -13.87
CA ILE A 82 11.13 -5.50 -12.56
C ILE A 82 12.41 -4.71 -12.26
N PHE A 83 12.27 -3.40 -12.15
CA PHE A 83 13.32 -2.53 -11.62
C PHE A 83 13.11 -2.37 -10.12
N CYS A 84 14.14 -2.59 -9.32
CA CYS A 84 14.07 -2.58 -7.86
C CYS A 84 15.24 -1.74 -7.33
N ALA A 85 14.96 -0.57 -6.76
CA ALA A 85 15.99 0.37 -6.27
C ALA A 85 15.97 0.58 -4.75
N GLY A 86 15.10 -0.13 -4.05
CA GLY A 86 15.00 -0.04 -2.60
C GLY A 86 16.10 -0.81 -1.86
N PRO A 87 16.32 -0.48 -0.58
CA PRO A 87 17.35 -1.13 0.25
C PRO A 87 17.10 -2.63 0.44
N ILE A 88 15.87 -3.13 0.28
CA ILE A 88 15.56 -4.55 0.44
C ILE A 88 16.01 -5.38 -0.78
N CYS A 89 16.04 -4.78 -1.96
CA CYS A 89 16.34 -5.45 -3.23
C CYS A 89 17.71 -6.17 -3.25
N PRO A 90 18.83 -5.56 -2.78
CA PRO A 90 20.11 -6.25 -2.70
C PRO A 90 20.17 -7.33 -1.60
N ILE A 91 19.27 -7.31 -0.62
CA ILE A 91 19.28 -8.23 0.53
C ILE A 91 18.52 -9.52 0.19
N VAL A 92 17.30 -9.39 -0.31
CA VAL A 92 16.40 -10.54 -0.57
C VAL A 92 16.30 -10.90 -2.06
N GLY A 93 16.80 -10.05 -2.95
CA GLY A 93 16.65 -10.18 -4.39
C GLY A 93 15.32 -9.63 -4.90
N ALA A 94 15.31 -9.16 -6.15
CA ALA A 94 14.14 -8.53 -6.77
C ALA A 94 12.91 -9.45 -6.84
N PHE A 95 13.12 -10.76 -7.08
CA PHE A 95 12.03 -11.74 -7.17
C PHE A 95 11.29 -11.91 -5.84
N VAL A 96 12.04 -12.04 -4.74
CA VAL A 96 11.45 -12.19 -3.39
C VAL A 96 10.78 -10.88 -2.97
N ALA A 97 11.43 -9.75 -3.20
CA ALA A 97 10.87 -8.43 -2.89
C ALA A 97 9.54 -8.19 -3.63
N TYR A 98 9.45 -8.59 -4.91
CA TYR A 98 8.20 -8.46 -5.67
C TYR A 98 7.15 -9.50 -5.25
N THR A 99 7.55 -10.70 -4.85
CA THR A 99 6.61 -11.67 -4.26
C THR A 99 5.98 -11.12 -2.99
N LEU A 100 6.77 -10.48 -2.11
CA LEU A 100 6.27 -9.83 -0.91
C LEU A 100 5.31 -8.68 -1.23
N GLU A 101 5.59 -7.87 -2.26
CA GLU A 101 4.66 -6.85 -2.76
C GLU A 101 3.30 -7.45 -3.14
N ASN A 102 3.29 -8.56 -3.88
CA ASN A 102 2.04 -9.22 -4.25
C ASN A 102 1.29 -9.77 -3.02
N VAL A 103 2.01 -10.26 -2.01
CA VAL A 103 1.40 -10.68 -0.74
C VAL A 103 0.74 -9.49 -0.05
N PHE A 104 1.39 -8.32 0.01
CA PHE A 104 0.78 -7.11 0.55
C PHE A 104 -0.49 -6.70 -0.20
N MET A 105 -0.45 -6.72 -1.54
CA MET A 105 -1.60 -6.35 -2.39
C MET A 105 -2.80 -7.28 -2.19
N VAL A 106 -2.57 -8.60 -2.13
CA VAL A 106 -3.63 -9.59 -1.85
C VAL A 106 -4.21 -9.38 -0.45
N HIS A 107 -3.35 -9.22 0.57
CA HIS A 107 -3.82 -8.96 1.93
C HIS A 107 -4.60 -7.65 2.03
N LEU A 108 -4.15 -6.60 1.34
CA LEU A 108 -4.85 -5.33 1.31
C LEU A 108 -6.25 -5.46 0.71
N ALA A 109 -6.40 -6.17 -0.41
CA ALA A 109 -7.70 -6.44 -1.01
C ALA A 109 -8.62 -7.25 -0.07
N CYS A 110 -8.08 -8.28 0.59
CA CYS A 110 -8.83 -9.07 1.57
C CYS A 110 -9.31 -8.22 2.77
N VAL A 111 -8.44 -7.38 3.32
CA VAL A 111 -8.77 -6.52 4.46
C VAL A 111 -9.78 -5.44 4.05
N LEU A 112 -9.66 -4.87 2.85
CA LEU A 112 -10.64 -3.93 2.30
C LEU A 112 -12.03 -4.59 2.19
N LEU A 113 -12.11 -5.79 1.61
CA LEU A 113 -13.38 -6.52 1.48
C LEU A 113 -13.98 -6.87 2.85
N PHE A 114 -13.15 -7.32 3.79
CA PHE A 114 -13.58 -7.57 5.16
C PHE A 114 -14.15 -6.30 5.81
N PHE A 115 -13.45 -5.18 5.68
CA PHE A 115 -13.90 -3.88 6.18
C PHE A 115 -15.25 -3.47 5.58
N LEU A 116 -15.39 -3.57 4.25
CA LEU A 116 -16.64 -3.24 3.56
C LEU A 116 -17.80 -4.15 3.99
N LEU A 117 -17.54 -5.44 4.23
CA LEU A 117 -18.54 -6.38 4.73
C LEU A 117 -19.03 -5.99 6.13
N ILE A 118 -18.11 -5.67 7.05
CA ILE A 118 -18.48 -5.25 8.42
C ILE A 118 -19.31 -3.97 8.39
N MET A 119 -18.94 -3.00 7.54
CA MET A 119 -19.73 -1.78 7.34
C MET A 119 -21.13 -2.07 6.78
N HIS A 120 -21.21 -2.96 5.79
CA HIS A 120 -22.48 -3.35 5.18
C HIS A 120 -23.43 -3.99 6.21
N GLN A 121 -22.90 -4.83 7.11
CA GLN A 121 -23.67 -5.46 8.18
C GLN A 121 -24.27 -4.47 9.18
N GLN A 122 -23.72 -3.25 9.33
CA GLN A 122 -24.30 -2.23 10.21
C GLN A 122 -25.52 -1.52 9.61
N ILE A 123 -25.70 -1.61 8.28
CA ILE A 123 -26.77 -0.90 7.55
C ILE A 123 -27.97 -1.83 7.36
N LEU A 124 -27.74 -3.14 7.33
CA LEU A 124 -28.80 -4.13 7.15
C LEU A 124 -29.73 -4.14 8.38
N PRO A 125 -31.06 -4.13 8.19
CA PRO A 125 -31.99 -4.31 9.28
C PRO A 125 -31.80 -5.69 9.90
N PRO A 126 -32.02 -5.85 11.22
CA PRO A 126 -32.04 -7.17 11.84
C PRO A 126 -33.09 -8.01 11.10
N THR A 127 -32.67 -9.16 10.59
CA THR A 127 -33.59 -10.11 9.95
C THR A 127 -34.66 -10.50 10.96
N SER A 128 -35.91 -10.17 10.62
CA SER A 128 -37.14 -10.53 11.33
C SER A 128 -37.32 -12.03 11.45
#